data_AF-A0A6C0L3X4-F1
#
_entry.id   AF-A0A6C0L3X4-F1
#
_cell.length_a   1.000
_cell.length_b   1.000
_cell.length_c   1.000
_cell.angle_alpha   90.00
_cell.angle_beta   90.00
_cell.angle_gamma   90.00
#
_symmetry.space_group_name_H-M   'P 1'
#
loop_
_entity.id
_entity.type
_entity.pdbx_description
1 polymer ?
#
loop_
_entity_poly.entity_id
_entity_poly.type
_entity_poly.pdbx_seq_one_letter_code
_entity_poly.pdbx_strand_id
1 'polypeptide(L)'
;MRKCAQLELFRERLPRKPYYSDELTTGLRIADVARALGARYIQPNGPTHRHWIVFDVDHAAATLSWDDVGAPAPNITVTNKANGHAHLIYGLDTPIRTAPDGNAAPLRYAAAIEAALREKLGADMGYSGLICKNPLHEHWLVQVWEPRLYDLAWLSDYLDLSSYNGRKSLPEYGLGRNCTLFEKTRLWAYKAIRQGWPDYPEWLAACVDRASGYNAQFEQPLPANEVRHTAKSIAKWTHQHLSPAGFREEQARRGAKGGKVSKGGGRPSNSGKDKSDLLPEVLRLKAQGYTNRDIADDLGEHKKYWGSVSYAAIAGPFPSL
;
A
#
# COMPACT_ATOMS: atom_id res chain seq x y z
N MET A 1 18.99 -10.16 -40.58
CA MET A 1 17.88 -10.14 -39.60
C MET A 1 17.76 -8.74 -39.04
N ARG A 2 16.65 -8.01 -39.29
CA ARG A 2 16.37 -6.79 -38.52
C ARG A 2 16.17 -7.22 -37.07
N LYS A 3 17.07 -6.81 -36.18
CA LYS A 3 16.87 -6.97 -34.74
C LYS A 3 15.57 -6.26 -34.39
N CYS A 4 14.65 -6.98 -33.73
CA CYS A 4 13.35 -6.42 -33.38
C CYS A 4 13.55 -5.32 -32.33
N ALA A 5 13.07 -4.11 -32.59
CA ALA A 5 13.38 -2.92 -31.79
C ALA A 5 13.06 -3.10 -30.29
N GLN A 6 11.99 -3.82 -29.95
CA GLN A 6 11.61 -4.11 -28.57
C GLN A 6 12.60 -5.05 -27.85
N LEU A 7 13.20 -6.01 -28.56
CA LEU A 7 14.21 -6.91 -27.97
C LEU A 7 15.52 -6.16 -27.68
N GLU A 8 15.93 -5.25 -28.57
CA GLU A 8 17.10 -4.40 -28.28
C GLU A 8 16.81 -3.45 -27.13
N LEU A 9 15.61 -2.85 -27.07
CA LEU A 9 15.23 -2.01 -25.94
C LEU A 9 15.18 -2.79 -24.62
N PHE A 10 14.69 -4.03 -24.64
CA PHE A 10 14.74 -4.92 -23.48
C PHE A 10 16.18 -5.12 -23.03
N ARG A 11 17.10 -5.43 -23.96
CA ARG A 11 18.53 -5.60 -23.69
C ARG A 11 19.17 -4.34 -23.09
N GLU A 12 18.87 -3.16 -23.63
CA GLU A 12 19.43 -1.89 -23.19
C GLU A 12 18.99 -1.50 -21.78
N ARG A 13 17.76 -1.87 -21.40
CA ARG A 13 17.16 -1.55 -20.09
C ARG A 13 17.45 -2.58 -19.00
N LEU A 14 18.22 -3.65 -19.32
CA LEU A 14 18.63 -4.63 -18.33
C LEU A 14 19.50 -4.00 -17.24
N PRO A 15 19.41 -4.48 -15.98
CA PRO A 15 20.35 -4.10 -14.93
C PRO A 15 21.79 -4.42 -15.35
N ARG A 16 22.76 -3.64 -14.86
CA ARG A 16 24.19 -3.93 -15.10
C ARG A 16 24.59 -5.31 -14.56
N LYS A 17 24.05 -5.68 -13.39
CA LYS A 17 24.29 -6.96 -12.73
C LYS A 17 22.96 -7.65 -12.39
N PRO A 18 22.26 -8.22 -13.39
CA PRO A 18 20.95 -8.80 -13.15
C PRO A 18 21.06 -10.13 -12.42
N TYR A 19 20.00 -10.50 -11.70
CA TYR A 19 19.79 -11.91 -11.37
C TYR A 19 19.58 -12.73 -12.65
N TYR A 20 20.09 -13.95 -12.67
CA TYR A 20 19.90 -14.89 -13.77
C TYR A 20 19.92 -16.34 -13.28
N SER A 21 19.35 -17.24 -14.06
CA SER A 21 19.44 -18.68 -13.85
C SER A 21 19.07 -19.45 -15.12
N ASP A 22 19.55 -20.68 -15.27
CA ASP A 22 19.05 -21.62 -16.26
C ASP A 22 17.99 -22.56 -15.68
N GLU A 23 17.98 -22.72 -14.36
CA GLU A 23 17.13 -23.66 -13.63
C GLU A 23 16.74 -23.03 -12.29
N LEU A 24 15.46 -22.65 -12.14
CA LEU A 24 14.97 -21.93 -10.96
C LEU A 24 15.15 -22.73 -9.66
N THR A 25 15.17 -24.06 -9.73
CA THR A 25 15.38 -24.95 -8.56
C THR A 25 16.78 -24.84 -7.95
N THR A 26 17.78 -24.42 -8.74
CA THR A 26 19.16 -24.21 -8.27
C THR A 26 19.39 -22.83 -7.66
N GLY A 27 18.36 -21.99 -7.64
CA GLY A 27 18.41 -20.61 -7.17
C GLY A 27 18.88 -19.62 -8.24
N LEU A 28 19.01 -18.36 -7.81
CA LEU A 28 19.39 -17.23 -8.67
C LEU A 28 20.85 -16.85 -8.43
N ARG A 29 21.55 -16.47 -9.51
CA ARG A 29 22.93 -15.96 -9.48
C ARG A 29 22.96 -14.50 -9.93
N ILE A 30 24.02 -13.77 -9.57
CA ILE A 30 24.25 -12.39 -10.02
C ILE A 30 25.56 -12.36 -10.82
N ALA A 31 25.56 -11.79 -12.00
CA ALA A 31 26.76 -11.55 -12.82
C ALA A 31 26.58 -10.30 -13.69
N ASP A 32 27.61 -9.85 -14.38
CA ASP A 32 27.47 -8.78 -15.37
C ASP A 32 26.53 -9.19 -16.52
N VAL A 33 25.81 -8.21 -17.06
CA VAL A 33 24.76 -8.41 -18.07
C VAL A 33 25.24 -9.26 -19.26
N ALA A 34 26.48 -9.07 -19.73
CA ALA A 34 27.04 -9.83 -20.84
C ALA A 34 27.01 -11.35 -20.62
N ARG A 35 27.22 -11.80 -19.38
CA ARG A 35 27.13 -13.22 -19.00
C ARG A 35 25.68 -13.65 -18.79
N ALA A 36 24.89 -12.83 -18.11
CA ALA A 36 23.50 -13.14 -17.79
C ALA A 36 22.60 -13.27 -19.03
N LEU A 37 22.93 -12.58 -20.13
CA LEU A 37 22.21 -12.65 -21.40
C LEU A 37 22.11 -14.07 -21.97
N GLY A 38 23.08 -14.94 -21.67
CA GLY A 38 23.10 -16.33 -22.11
C GLY A 38 22.26 -17.28 -21.26
N ALA A 39 21.56 -16.78 -20.23
CA ALA A 39 20.76 -17.62 -19.34
C ALA A 39 19.29 -17.70 -19.78
N ARG A 40 18.62 -18.81 -19.45
CA ARG A 40 17.18 -18.98 -19.74
C ARG A 40 16.30 -17.97 -18.99
N TYR A 41 16.64 -17.60 -17.78
CA TYR A 41 15.90 -16.64 -16.96
C TYR A 41 16.78 -15.45 -16.60
N ILE A 42 16.20 -14.25 -16.63
CA ILE A 42 16.92 -13.00 -16.35
C ILE A 42 16.04 -12.00 -15.61
N GLN A 43 16.66 -11.14 -14.80
CA GLN A 43 15.96 -10.06 -14.12
C GLN A 43 15.68 -8.92 -15.12
N PRO A 44 14.42 -8.58 -15.38
CA PRO A 44 14.08 -7.58 -16.39
C PRO A 44 14.30 -6.14 -15.92
N ASN A 45 14.28 -5.89 -14.60
CA ASN A 45 14.27 -4.54 -14.03
C ASN A 45 15.35 -4.34 -12.96
N GLY A 46 15.87 -3.12 -12.88
CA GLY A 46 16.82 -2.72 -11.85
C GLY A 46 16.17 -2.52 -10.47
N PRO A 47 16.97 -2.28 -9.43
CA PRO A 47 16.47 -2.07 -8.07
C PRO A 47 15.71 -0.75 -7.87
N THR A 48 15.94 0.24 -8.75
CA THR A 48 15.41 1.61 -8.57
C THR A 48 14.30 1.97 -9.56
N HIS A 49 14.24 1.31 -10.71
CA HIS A 49 13.32 1.62 -11.80
C HIS A 49 12.79 0.33 -12.42
N ARG A 50 11.47 0.23 -12.55
CA ARG A 50 10.80 -0.78 -13.36
C ARG A 50 10.44 -0.20 -14.72
N HIS A 51 11.09 -0.72 -15.75
CA HIS A 51 10.80 -0.41 -17.14
C HIS A 51 9.79 -1.39 -17.76
N TRP A 52 9.73 -2.60 -17.21
CA TRP A 52 8.92 -3.70 -17.72
C TRP A 52 7.98 -4.20 -16.62
N ILE A 53 6.69 -4.31 -16.91
CA ILE A 53 5.74 -5.07 -16.10
C ILE A 53 5.62 -6.44 -16.74
N VAL A 54 5.82 -7.50 -15.96
CA VAL A 54 5.80 -8.88 -16.46
C VAL A 54 4.68 -9.63 -15.75
N PHE A 55 3.89 -10.35 -16.52
CA PHE A 55 2.84 -11.23 -16.01
C PHE A 55 3.14 -12.66 -16.42
N ASP A 56 3.14 -13.59 -15.47
CA ASP A 56 3.25 -15.03 -15.75
C ASP A 56 1.84 -15.59 -15.91
N VAL A 57 1.60 -16.23 -17.06
CA VAL A 57 0.29 -16.80 -17.39
C VAL A 57 0.47 -18.29 -17.66
N ASP A 58 -0.11 -19.07 -16.73
CA ASP A 58 0.12 -20.51 -16.60
C ASP A 58 -0.99 -21.35 -17.24
N HIS A 59 -1.18 -21.19 -18.55
CA HIS A 59 -2.00 -22.12 -19.33
C HIS A 59 -1.45 -22.30 -20.76
N ALA A 60 -1.88 -23.36 -21.44
CA ALA A 60 -1.31 -23.80 -22.71
C ALA A 60 -1.44 -22.80 -23.88
N ALA A 61 -2.35 -21.84 -23.77
CA ALA A 61 -2.62 -20.82 -24.79
C ALA A 61 -2.16 -19.41 -24.36
N ALA A 62 -1.26 -19.30 -23.38
CA ALA A 62 -0.90 -18.03 -22.74
C ALA A 62 -0.38 -16.97 -23.71
N THR A 63 0.27 -17.35 -24.82
CA THR A 63 0.84 -16.44 -25.83
C THR A 63 -0.17 -15.43 -26.37
N LEU A 64 -1.43 -15.83 -26.57
CA LEU A 64 -2.50 -15.00 -27.17
C LEU A 64 -3.64 -14.71 -26.20
N SER A 65 -3.56 -15.19 -24.96
CA SER A 65 -4.59 -15.03 -23.92
C SER A 65 -5.03 -13.58 -23.67
N TRP A 66 -4.14 -12.61 -23.92
CA TRP A 66 -4.44 -11.18 -23.79
C TRP A 66 -5.50 -10.71 -24.80
N ASP A 67 -5.54 -11.30 -26.00
CA ASP A 67 -6.50 -10.94 -27.05
C ASP A 67 -7.90 -11.46 -26.67
N ASP A 68 -7.98 -12.70 -26.17
CA ASP A 68 -9.22 -13.34 -25.73
C ASP A 68 -9.96 -12.56 -24.63
N VAL A 69 -9.21 -11.87 -23.77
CA VAL A 69 -9.75 -11.06 -22.65
C VAL A 69 -9.84 -9.57 -22.98
N GLY A 70 -9.52 -9.16 -24.22
CA GLY A 70 -9.51 -7.77 -24.66
C GLY A 70 -8.55 -6.89 -23.85
N ALA A 71 -7.42 -7.46 -23.42
CA ALA A 71 -6.31 -6.71 -22.84
C ALA A 71 -5.46 -6.08 -23.97
N PRO A 72 -4.73 -4.99 -23.69
CA PRO A 72 -3.81 -4.44 -24.67
C PRO A 72 -2.72 -5.45 -25.01
N ALA A 73 -2.23 -5.44 -26.25
CA ALA A 73 -1.18 -6.36 -26.66
C ALA A 73 0.11 -6.14 -25.84
N PRO A 74 0.77 -7.19 -25.33
CA PRO A 74 2.07 -7.06 -24.71
C PRO A 74 3.11 -6.56 -25.72
N ASN A 75 4.22 -5.98 -25.27
CA ASN A 75 5.32 -5.72 -26.19
C ASN A 75 5.98 -7.02 -26.64
N ILE A 76 6.20 -7.94 -25.70
CA ILE A 76 6.88 -9.21 -25.95
C ILE A 76 6.14 -10.33 -25.21
N THR A 77 5.92 -11.46 -25.88
CA THR A 77 5.53 -12.72 -25.25
C THR A 77 6.68 -13.71 -25.30
N VAL A 78 6.97 -14.33 -24.15
CA VAL A 78 8.03 -15.34 -24.02
C VAL A 78 7.40 -16.64 -23.53
N THR A 79 7.24 -17.58 -24.46
CA THR A 79 6.47 -18.81 -24.24
C THR A 79 7.39 -20.01 -24.04
N ASN A 80 7.08 -20.83 -23.04
CA ASN A 80 7.69 -22.12 -22.85
C ASN A 80 7.11 -23.13 -23.86
N LYS A 81 7.96 -23.64 -24.74
CA LYS A 81 7.60 -24.59 -25.82
C LYS A 81 7.02 -25.90 -25.28
N ALA A 82 7.36 -26.28 -24.05
CA ALA A 82 6.97 -27.56 -23.47
C ALA A 82 5.54 -27.57 -22.90
N ASN A 83 5.08 -26.47 -22.31
CA ASN A 83 3.78 -26.40 -21.63
C ASN A 83 2.87 -25.26 -22.11
N GLY A 84 3.36 -24.37 -22.98
CA GLY A 84 2.59 -23.24 -23.51
C GLY A 84 2.43 -22.05 -22.57
N HIS A 85 2.95 -22.13 -21.34
CA HIS A 85 2.91 -21.02 -20.37
C HIS A 85 3.80 -19.88 -20.85
N ALA A 86 3.39 -18.64 -20.62
CA ALA A 86 4.07 -17.48 -21.19
C ALA A 86 4.25 -16.34 -20.19
N HIS A 87 5.36 -15.60 -20.36
CA HIS A 87 5.49 -14.28 -19.76
C HIS A 87 5.03 -13.23 -20.77
N LEU A 88 4.07 -12.40 -20.36
CA LEU A 88 3.59 -11.24 -21.08
C LEU A 88 4.35 -10.01 -20.55
N ILE A 89 5.15 -9.37 -21.39
CA ILE A 89 6.03 -8.27 -21.01
C ILE A 89 5.49 -6.96 -21.60
N TYR A 90 5.12 -6.04 -20.73
CA TYR A 90 4.65 -4.69 -21.06
C TYR A 90 5.74 -3.67 -20.71
N GLY A 91 6.22 -2.95 -21.71
CA GLY A 91 7.22 -1.89 -21.59
C GLY A 91 6.58 -0.55 -21.32
N LEU A 92 7.16 0.18 -20.37
CA LEU A 92 6.70 1.51 -19.98
C LEU A 92 7.57 2.59 -20.62
N ASP A 93 6.92 3.64 -21.11
CA ASP A 93 7.62 4.80 -21.65
C ASP A 93 8.36 5.54 -20.53
N THR A 94 7.61 5.91 -19.49
CA THR A 94 8.16 6.41 -18.23
C THR A 94 8.32 5.28 -17.22
N PRO A 95 9.54 4.97 -16.74
CA PRO A 95 9.74 3.91 -15.77
C PRO A 95 9.13 4.25 -14.40
N ILE A 96 8.67 3.22 -13.70
CA ILE A 96 8.17 3.36 -12.33
C ILE A 96 9.37 3.39 -11.38
N ARG A 97 9.55 4.51 -10.67
CA ARG A 97 10.58 4.61 -9.63
C ARG A 97 10.16 3.84 -8.38
N THR A 98 10.90 2.79 -8.04
CA THR A 98 10.66 1.89 -6.90
C THR A 98 11.58 2.15 -5.72
N ALA A 99 12.50 3.11 -5.84
CA ALA A 99 13.40 3.49 -4.76
C ALA A 99 12.61 4.06 -3.56
N PRO A 100 13.10 3.91 -2.30
CA PRO A 100 12.38 4.35 -1.10
C PRO A 100 12.14 5.86 -1.00
N ASP A 101 12.86 6.66 -1.78
CA ASP A 101 12.70 8.12 -1.89
C ASP A 101 11.69 8.53 -2.96
N GLY A 102 11.10 7.57 -3.67
CA GLY A 102 10.09 7.80 -4.70
C GLY A 102 8.78 8.35 -4.13
N ASN A 103 8.07 9.12 -4.96
CA ASN A 103 6.75 9.59 -4.60
C ASN A 103 5.78 8.39 -4.52
N ALA A 104 5.10 8.25 -3.38
CA ALA A 104 4.16 7.16 -3.14
C ALA A 104 2.95 7.19 -4.08
N ALA A 105 2.51 8.37 -4.56
CA ALA A 105 1.32 8.46 -5.40
C ALA A 105 1.49 7.77 -6.78
N PRO A 106 2.55 8.07 -7.58
CA PRO A 106 2.83 7.33 -8.81
C PRO A 106 3.03 5.83 -8.60
N LEU A 107 3.72 5.43 -7.51
CA LEU A 107 3.94 4.02 -7.19
C LEU A 107 2.63 3.29 -6.90
N ARG A 108 1.71 3.93 -6.16
CA ARG A 108 0.39 3.38 -5.87
C ARG A 108 -0.49 3.28 -7.11
N TYR A 109 -0.43 4.27 -8.00
CA TYR A 109 -1.15 4.24 -9.27
C TYR A 109 -0.66 3.11 -10.17
N ALA A 110 0.66 2.98 -10.32
CA ALA A 110 1.27 1.89 -11.05
C ALA A 110 0.92 0.51 -10.47
N ALA A 111 0.91 0.38 -9.14
CA ALA A 111 0.52 -0.85 -8.47
C ALA A 111 -0.97 -1.21 -8.67
N ALA A 112 -1.85 -0.20 -8.76
CA ALA A 112 -3.27 -0.43 -9.08
C ALA A 112 -3.44 -0.94 -10.52
N ILE A 113 -2.75 -0.33 -11.48
CA ILE A 113 -2.73 -0.78 -12.89
C ILE A 113 -2.16 -2.20 -13.00
N GLU A 114 -1.02 -2.47 -12.37
CA GLU A 114 -0.41 -3.81 -12.36
C GLU A 114 -1.37 -4.86 -11.79
N ALA A 115 -2.06 -4.55 -10.69
CA ALA A 115 -3.01 -5.48 -10.08
C ALA A 115 -4.26 -5.71 -10.94
N ALA A 116 -4.83 -4.65 -11.54
CA ALA A 116 -6.00 -4.75 -12.39
C ALA A 116 -5.69 -5.46 -13.72
N LEU A 117 -4.53 -5.17 -14.33
CA LEU A 117 -4.10 -5.84 -15.56
C LEU A 117 -3.76 -7.31 -15.31
N ARG A 118 -3.13 -7.66 -14.17
CA ARG A 118 -2.96 -9.06 -13.73
C ARG A 118 -4.30 -9.78 -13.64
N GLU A 119 -5.33 -9.13 -13.09
CA GLU A 119 -6.67 -9.73 -12.97
C GLU A 119 -7.27 -10.01 -14.33
N LYS A 120 -7.24 -9.00 -15.19
CA LYS A 120 -7.77 -9.08 -16.55
C LYS A 120 -7.08 -10.18 -17.37
N LEU A 121 -5.78 -10.34 -17.20
CA LEU A 121 -4.98 -11.37 -17.87
C LEU A 121 -5.08 -12.76 -17.23
N GLY A 122 -5.74 -12.91 -16.06
CA GLY A 122 -5.74 -14.16 -15.31
C GLY A 122 -4.34 -14.63 -14.92
N ALA A 123 -3.39 -13.69 -14.73
CA ALA A 123 -2.00 -14.00 -14.45
C ALA A 123 -1.79 -14.46 -13.00
N ASP A 124 -0.73 -15.25 -12.80
CA ASP A 124 -0.38 -15.81 -11.50
C ASP A 124 -0.19 -14.70 -10.45
N MET A 125 -0.97 -14.79 -9.38
CA MET A 125 -0.91 -13.88 -8.23
C MET A 125 0.35 -14.11 -7.38
N GLY A 126 0.96 -15.30 -7.46
CA GLY A 126 2.21 -15.59 -6.77
C GLY A 126 3.41 -14.86 -7.38
N TYR A 127 3.41 -14.71 -8.70
CA TYR A 127 4.56 -14.20 -9.43
C TYR A 127 5.11 -12.87 -8.86
N SER A 128 6.42 -12.86 -8.58
CA SER A 128 7.10 -11.73 -7.94
C SER A 128 7.49 -10.62 -8.91
N GLY A 129 7.62 -10.93 -10.20
CA GLY A 129 8.20 -10.05 -11.20
C GLY A 129 9.72 -9.87 -11.09
N LEU A 130 10.40 -10.61 -10.18
CA LEU A 130 11.86 -10.49 -9.99
C LEU A 130 12.65 -11.08 -11.16
N ILE A 131 12.23 -12.23 -11.67
CA ILE A 131 12.92 -12.97 -12.74
C ILE A 131 11.90 -13.32 -13.82
N CYS A 132 12.23 -13.10 -15.09
CA CYS A 132 11.40 -13.50 -16.21
C CYS A 132 12.09 -14.53 -17.10
N LYS A 133 11.32 -15.25 -17.91
CA LYS A 133 11.83 -15.97 -19.08
C LYS A 133 12.56 -14.95 -19.96
N ASN A 134 13.82 -15.22 -20.33
CA ASN A 134 14.67 -14.27 -21.04
C ASN A 134 14.29 -14.17 -22.53
N PRO A 135 13.69 -13.05 -23.00
CA PRO A 135 13.27 -12.91 -24.40
C PRO A 135 14.44 -12.91 -25.41
N LEU A 136 15.68 -12.84 -24.93
CA LEU A 136 16.89 -12.85 -25.76
C LEU A 136 17.50 -14.25 -25.89
N HIS A 137 16.92 -15.26 -25.24
CA HIS A 137 17.43 -16.63 -25.22
C HIS A 137 16.63 -17.55 -26.16
N GLU A 138 17.31 -18.33 -26.99
CA GLU A 138 16.72 -19.20 -28.03
C GLU A 138 15.85 -20.35 -27.51
N HIS A 139 16.01 -20.69 -26.22
CA HIS A 139 15.22 -21.73 -25.55
C HIS A 139 13.71 -21.44 -25.63
N TRP A 140 13.31 -20.17 -25.56
CA TRP A 140 11.91 -19.76 -25.55
C TRP A 140 11.37 -19.50 -26.95
N LEU A 141 10.06 -19.62 -27.10
CA LEU A 141 9.36 -19.07 -28.26
C LEU A 141 9.04 -17.62 -27.97
N VAL A 142 9.57 -16.70 -28.77
CA VAL A 142 9.44 -15.26 -28.54
C VAL A 142 8.68 -14.63 -29.69
N GLN A 143 7.66 -13.84 -29.36
CA GLN A 143 6.88 -13.06 -30.31
C GLN A 143 6.82 -11.60 -29.83
N VAL A 144 6.95 -10.67 -30.75
CA VAL A 144 6.82 -9.23 -30.49
C VAL A 144 5.52 -8.75 -31.13
N TRP A 145 4.73 -7.99 -30.37
CA TRP A 145 3.41 -7.52 -30.80
C TRP A 145 3.37 -6.00 -30.88
N GLU A 146 3.36 -5.31 -29.75
CA GLU A 146 3.31 -3.85 -29.73
C GLU A 146 4.73 -3.23 -29.83
N PRO A 147 5.02 -2.45 -30.89
CA PRO A 147 6.31 -1.77 -31.02
C PRO A 147 6.47 -0.52 -30.14
N ARG A 148 5.41 0.05 -29.57
CA ARG A 148 5.46 1.26 -28.74
C ARG A 148 5.43 0.94 -27.26
N LEU A 149 6.09 1.77 -26.47
CA LEU A 149 5.99 1.69 -25.02
C LEU A 149 4.68 2.30 -24.54
N TYR A 150 4.21 1.81 -23.40
CA TYR A 150 2.96 2.23 -22.80
C TYR A 150 3.15 3.36 -21.79
N ASP A 151 2.22 4.31 -21.82
CA ASP A 151 1.97 5.19 -20.69
C ASP A 151 0.99 4.52 -19.72
N LEU A 152 1.15 4.78 -18.42
CA LEU A 152 0.28 4.21 -17.39
C LEU A 152 -1.16 4.72 -17.51
N ALA A 153 -1.39 5.96 -17.93
CA ALA A 153 -2.73 6.47 -18.18
C ALA A 153 -3.38 5.73 -19.36
N TRP A 154 -2.63 5.47 -20.43
CA TRP A 154 -3.15 4.71 -21.56
C TRP A 154 -3.54 3.27 -21.16
N LEU A 155 -2.71 2.59 -20.35
CA LEU A 155 -3.07 1.25 -19.84
C LEU A 155 -4.32 1.29 -18.95
N SER A 156 -4.56 2.40 -18.24
CA SER A 156 -5.71 2.53 -17.35
C SER A 156 -7.05 2.54 -18.09
N ASP A 157 -7.08 2.99 -19.35
CA ASP A 157 -8.30 3.01 -20.16
C ASP A 157 -8.87 1.60 -20.43
N TYR A 158 -8.04 0.57 -20.28
CA TYR A 158 -8.43 -0.84 -20.47
C TYR A 158 -8.90 -1.53 -19.19
N LEU A 159 -8.90 -0.83 -18.05
CA LEU A 159 -8.98 -1.42 -16.71
C LEU A 159 -10.05 -0.72 -15.87
N ASP A 160 -10.78 -1.50 -15.06
CA ASP A 160 -11.61 -0.93 -14.00
C ASP A 160 -10.76 -0.70 -12.74
N LEU A 161 -10.42 0.57 -12.49
CA LEU A 161 -9.67 0.98 -11.31
C LEU A 161 -10.56 1.37 -10.11
N SER A 162 -11.88 1.25 -10.22
CA SER A 162 -12.84 1.63 -9.17
C SER A 162 -12.53 0.96 -7.83
N SER A 163 -12.12 -0.31 -7.87
CA SER A 163 -11.71 -1.12 -6.72
C SER A 163 -10.49 -0.60 -5.96
N TYR A 164 -9.72 0.32 -6.55
CA TYR A 164 -8.48 0.87 -5.97
C TYR A 164 -8.64 2.32 -5.51
N ASN A 165 -9.72 3.00 -5.93
CA ASN A 165 -10.03 4.35 -5.51
C ASN A 165 -10.35 4.40 -4.00
N GLY A 166 -9.64 5.26 -3.27
CA GLY A 166 -9.90 5.50 -1.84
C GLY A 166 -9.48 4.36 -0.88
N ARG A 167 -8.98 3.22 -1.37
CA ARG A 167 -8.47 2.16 -0.48
C ARG A 167 -7.17 2.59 0.20
N LYS A 168 -7.09 2.34 1.51
CA LYS A 168 -5.84 2.49 2.30
C LYS A 168 -4.80 1.44 1.95
N SER A 169 -5.21 0.26 1.46
CA SER A 169 -4.33 -0.85 1.10
C SER A 169 -4.60 -1.30 -0.33
N LEU A 170 -3.52 -1.49 -1.09
CA LEU A 170 -3.54 -2.13 -2.41
C LEU A 170 -3.52 -3.65 -2.23
N PRO A 171 -3.93 -4.45 -3.24
CA PRO A 171 -3.73 -5.89 -3.22
C PRO A 171 -2.27 -6.25 -2.99
N GLU A 172 -2.04 -7.36 -2.30
CA GLU A 172 -0.71 -7.86 -1.94
C GLU A 172 -0.06 -8.59 -3.15
N TYR A 173 -0.03 -7.94 -4.31
CA TYR A 173 0.59 -8.41 -5.56
C TYR A 173 1.62 -7.41 -6.07
N GLY A 174 2.68 -7.88 -6.74
CA GLY A 174 3.66 -7.01 -7.41
C GLY A 174 4.16 -5.84 -6.55
N LEU A 175 4.02 -4.61 -7.06
CA LEU A 175 4.32 -3.36 -6.34
C LEU A 175 3.44 -3.11 -5.10
N GLY A 176 2.22 -3.67 -5.08
CA GLY A 176 1.28 -3.54 -3.98
C GLY A 176 1.79 -4.13 -2.66
N ARG A 177 2.55 -5.23 -2.70
CA ARG A 177 3.18 -5.82 -1.50
C ARG A 177 4.13 -4.85 -0.80
N ASN A 178 5.00 -4.18 -1.56
CA ASN A 178 5.92 -3.17 -1.03
C ASN A 178 5.16 -1.99 -0.44
N CYS A 179 4.16 -1.48 -1.15
CA CYS A 179 3.31 -0.40 -0.66
C CYS A 179 2.61 -0.77 0.65
N THR A 180 1.99 -1.95 0.72
CA THR A 180 1.28 -2.44 1.90
C THR A 180 2.23 -2.65 3.09
N LEU A 181 3.39 -3.27 2.85
CA LEU A 181 4.42 -3.45 3.89
C LEU A 181 4.91 -2.11 4.43
N PHE A 182 5.23 -1.16 3.54
CA PHE A 182 5.67 0.19 3.90
C PHE A 182 4.60 0.92 4.71
N GLU A 183 3.35 0.89 4.26
CA GLU A 183 2.21 1.56 4.91
C GLU A 183 1.96 1.01 6.32
N LYS A 184 1.86 -0.32 6.47
CA LYS A 184 1.65 -0.97 7.77
C LYS A 184 2.81 -0.68 8.73
N THR A 185 4.05 -0.76 8.22
CA THR A 185 5.26 -0.56 9.03
C THR A 185 5.42 0.89 9.46
N ARG A 186 5.24 1.88 8.58
CA ARG A 186 5.42 3.30 8.94
C ARG A 186 4.38 3.79 9.95
N LEU A 187 3.12 3.36 9.81
CA LEU A 187 2.04 3.75 10.71
C LEU A 187 2.26 3.20 12.13
N TRP A 188 2.81 1.99 12.24
CA TRP A 188 3.29 1.46 13.50
C TRP A 188 4.48 2.26 14.03
N ALA A 189 5.49 2.49 13.19
CA ALA A 189 6.75 3.15 13.58
C ALA A 189 6.54 4.55 14.16
N TYR A 190 5.64 5.35 13.56
CA TYR A 190 5.29 6.69 14.05
C TYR A 190 4.75 6.70 15.49
N LYS A 191 4.16 5.59 15.93
CA LYS A 191 3.65 5.44 17.29
C LYS A 191 4.67 4.79 18.21
N ALA A 192 5.33 3.74 17.72
CA ALA A 192 6.21 2.88 18.50
C ALA A 192 7.53 3.54 18.89
N ILE A 193 8.08 4.47 18.08
CA ILE A 193 9.34 5.17 18.42
C ILE A 193 9.27 5.90 19.76
N ARG A 194 8.06 6.28 20.19
CA ARG A 194 7.81 6.96 21.46
C ARG A 194 7.93 6.05 22.68
N GLN A 195 8.07 4.74 22.49
CA GLN A 195 8.30 3.76 23.55
C GLN A 195 9.78 3.73 23.91
N GLY A 196 10.28 4.83 24.48
CA GLY A 196 11.65 4.93 24.99
C GLY A 196 12.64 5.67 24.08
N TRP A 197 12.25 6.07 22.87
CA TRP A 197 13.13 6.80 21.92
C TRP A 197 14.51 6.12 21.77
N PRO A 198 14.53 4.85 21.33
CA PRO A 198 15.75 4.05 21.28
C PRO A 198 16.78 4.61 20.28
N ASP A 199 18.05 4.27 20.50
CA ASP A 199 19.12 4.60 19.57
C ASP A 199 18.93 3.92 18.21
N TYR A 200 19.49 4.51 17.16
CA TYR A 200 19.26 4.08 15.78
C TYR A 200 19.49 2.57 15.53
N PRO A 201 20.56 1.91 16.03
CA PRO A 201 20.75 0.47 15.79
C PRO A 201 19.61 -0.39 16.37
N GLU A 202 19.19 -0.09 17.59
CA GLU A 202 18.08 -0.78 18.27
C GLU A 202 16.76 -0.50 17.57
N TRP A 203 16.54 0.75 17.17
CA TRP A 203 15.35 1.16 16.43
C TRP A 203 15.26 0.49 15.06
N LEU A 204 16.39 0.36 14.35
CA LEU A 204 16.47 -0.34 13.08
C LEU A 204 16.12 -1.82 13.26
N ALA A 205 16.67 -2.48 14.29
CA ALA A 205 16.35 -3.88 14.60
C ALA A 205 14.84 -4.06 14.84
N ALA A 206 14.24 -3.21 15.69
CA ALA A 206 12.80 -3.24 15.95
C ALA A 206 11.95 -3.03 14.68
N CYS A 207 12.37 -2.14 13.78
CA CYS A 207 11.71 -1.93 12.49
C CYS A 207 11.83 -3.15 11.58
N VAL A 208 13.00 -3.79 11.53
CA VAL A 208 13.23 -5.02 10.73
C VAL A 208 12.37 -6.16 11.25
N ASP A 209 12.30 -6.37 12.56
CA ASP A 209 11.49 -7.41 13.17
C ASP A 209 10.00 -7.19 12.89
N ARG A 210 9.52 -5.94 13.04
CA ARG A 210 8.12 -5.62 12.74
C ARG A 210 7.78 -5.81 11.27
N ALA A 211 8.64 -5.32 10.37
CA ALA A 211 8.43 -5.48 8.93
C ALA A 211 8.45 -6.96 8.54
N SER A 212 9.36 -7.75 9.11
CA SER A 212 9.43 -9.20 8.89
C SER A 212 8.15 -9.90 9.37
N GLY A 213 7.61 -9.50 10.52
CA GLY A 213 6.34 -10.01 11.04
C GLY A 213 5.14 -9.68 10.14
N TYR A 214 5.11 -8.50 9.51
CA TYR A 214 4.07 -8.20 8.51
C TYR A 214 4.28 -8.95 7.20
N ASN A 215 5.52 -9.12 6.75
CA ASN A 215 5.85 -9.85 5.53
C ASN A 215 5.48 -11.33 5.63
N ALA A 216 5.58 -11.92 6.82
CA ALA A 216 5.16 -13.30 7.09
C ALA A 216 3.63 -13.51 7.00
N GLN A 217 2.83 -12.44 6.94
CA GLN A 217 1.37 -12.52 6.76
C GLN A 217 0.96 -12.58 5.29
N PHE A 218 1.87 -12.26 4.36
CA PHE A 218 1.59 -12.36 2.94
C PHE A 218 1.55 -13.83 2.52
N GLU A 219 0.62 -14.19 1.63
CA GLU A 219 0.57 -15.53 1.04
C GLU A 219 1.91 -15.91 0.39
N GLN A 220 2.56 -14.92 -0.25
CA GLN A 220 3.91 -15.03 -0.77
C GLN A 220 4.81 -13.90 -0.25
N PRO A 221 5.64 -14.19 0.77
CA PRO A 221 6.51 -13.20 1.41
C PRO A 221 7.51 -12.56 0.42
N LEU A 222 7.79 -11.27 0.61
CA LEU A 222 8.86 -10.58 -0.10
C LEU A 222 10.24 -11.12 0.31
N PRO A 223 11.25 -11.08 -0.58
CA PRO A 223 12.63 -11.36 -0.25
C PRO A 223 13.15 -10.57 0.96
N ALA A 224 13.96 -11.21 1.81
CA ALA A 224 14.43 -10.61 3.07
C ALA A 224 15.21 -9.30 2.88
N ASN A 225 15.93 -9.13 1.76
CA ASN A 225 16.61 -7.89 1.42
C ASN A 225 15.64 -6.72 1.16
N GLU A 226 14.51 -6.98 0.51
CA GLU A 226 13.47 -5.99 0.22
C GLU A 226 12.75 -5.54 1.51
N VAL A 227 12.46 -6.49 2.40
CA VAL A 227 11.93 -6.19 3.74
C VAL A 227 12.91 -5.33 4.53
N ARG A 228 14.20 -5.68 4.54
CA ARG A 228 15.25 -4.91 5.23
C ARG A 228 15.40 -3.50 4.65
N HIS A 229 15.31 -3.33 3.34
CA HIS A 229 15.35 -2.00 2.71
C HIS A 229 14.17 -1.13 3.13
N THR A 230 12.96 -1.68 3.12
CA THR A 230 11.75 -0.99 3.58
C THR A 230 11.88 -0.58 5.04
N ALA A 231 12.27 -1.51 5.92
CA ALA A 231 12.49 -1.24 7.34
C ALA A 231 13.55 -0.17 7.58
N LYS A 232 14.68 -0.22 6.86
CA LYS A 232 15.77 0.75 6.96
C LYS A 232 15.33 2.16 6.55
N SER A 233 14.54 2.28 5.48
CA SER A 233 13.98 3.57 5.06
C SER A 233 13.11 4.19 6.16
N ILE A 234 12.21 3.40 6.73
CA ILE A 234 11.30 3.85 7.79
C ILE A 234 12.06 4.21 9.06
N ALA A 235 13.00 3.36 9.50
CA ALA A 235 13.81 3.60 10.68
C ALA A 235 14.62 4.90 10.56
N LYS A 236 15.28 5.09 9.41
CA LYS A 236 16.06 6.31 9.12
C LYS A 236 15.18 7.55 9.16
N TRP A 237 14.04 7.54 8.47
CA TRP A 237 13.16 8.71 8.41
C TRP A 237 12.62 9.06 9.80
N THR A 238 12.10 8.06 10.52
CA THR A 238 11.50 8.28 11.85
C THR A 238 12.52 8.76 12.87
N HIS A 239 13.72 8.20 12.89
CA HIS A 239 14.78 8.63 13.80
C HIS A 239 15.32 10.04 13.50
N GLN A 240 15.28 10.47 12.23
CA GLN A 240 15.72 11.81 11.84
C GLN A 240 14.66 12.91 12.06
N HIS A 241 13.38 12.56 11.94
CA HIS A 241 12.30 13.57 11.88
C HIS A 241 11.38 13.55 13.11
N LEU A 242 11.35 12.47 13.90
CA LEU A 242 10.53 12.40 15.10
C LEU A 242 11.41 12.61 16.33
N SER A 243 10.97 13.48 17.22
CA SER A 243 11.65 13.76 18.48
C SER A 243 10.66 13.99 19.62
N PRO A 244 11.10 13.84 20.88
CA PRO A 244 10.27 14.16 22.04
C PRO A 244 9.74 15.60 22.00
N ALA A 245 10.58 16.56 21.58
CA ALA A 245 10.22 17.97 21.47
C ALA A 245 9.18 18.20 20.37
N GLY A 246 9.43 17.69 19.16
CA GLY A 246 8.49 17.83 18.03
C GLY A 246 7.14 17.16 18.31
N PHE A 247 7.12 16.06 19.05
CA PHE A 247 5.86 15.44 19.48
C PHE A 247 5.07 16.33 20.45
N ARG A 248 5.73 16.94 21.45
CA ARG A 248 5.07 17.86 22.40
C ARG A 248 4.48 19.07 21.67
N GLU A 249 5.22 19.64 20.73
CA GLU A 249 4.77 20.77 19.92
C GLU A 249 3.52 20.41 19.10
N GLU A 250 3.55 19.27 18.40
CA GLU A 250 2.40 18.82 17.61
C GLU A 250 1.18 18.49 18.50
N GLN A 251 1.38 17.95 19.72
CA GLN A 251 0.30 17.77 20.69
C GLN A 251 -0.27 19.10 21.17
N ALA A 252 0.57 20.08 21.49
CA ALA A 252 0.14 21.41 21.91
C ALA A 252 -0.68 22.10 20.80
N ARG A 253 -0.21 22.03 19.54
CA ARG A 253 -0.90 22.56 18.36
C ARG A 253 -2.26 21.90 18.16
N ARG A 254 -2.34 20.56 18.27
CA ARG A 254 -3.60 19.81 18.16
C ARG A 254 -4.55 20.12 19.32
N GLY A 255 -4.02 20.21 20.54
CA GLY A 255 -4.78 20.57 21.73
C GLY A 255 -5.37 21.98 21.62
N ALA A 256 -4.59 22.96 21.14
CA ALA A 256 -5.07 24.32 20.91
C ALA A 256 -6.16 24.37 19.84
N LYS A 257 -6.00 23.63 18.73
CA LYS A 257 -7.05 23.53 17.70
C LYS A 257 -8.32 22.86 18.24
N GLY A 258 -8.18 21.77 18.98
CA GLY A 258 -9.29 21.07 19.61
C GLY A 258 -10.03 21.93 20.64
N GLY A 259 -9.28 22.64 21.49
CA GLY A 259 -9.82 23.54 22.52
C GLY A 259 -10.53 24.77 21.95
N LYS A 260 -10.17 25.23 20.74
CA LYS A 260 -10.92 26.27 20.03
C LYS A 260 -12.28 25.79 19.52
N VAL A 261 -12.43 24.49 19.27
CA VAL A 261 -13.67 23.88 18.78
C VAL A 261 -14.54 23.37 19.93
N SER A 262 -13.94 22.90 21.03
CA SER A 262 -14.67 22.42 22.20
C SER A 262 -15.00 23.54 23.18
N LYS A 263 -16.28 23.93 23.26
CA LYS A 263 -16.79 24.70 24.38
C LYS A 263 -16.97 23.78 25.60
N GLY A 264 -15.98 23.73 26.49
CA GLY A 264 -16.15 23.09 27.81
C GLY A 264 -15.71 21.62 27.94
N GLY A 265 -14.63 21.22 27.27
CA GLY A 265 -13.91 19.97 27.63
C GLY A 265 -14.67 18.65 27.47
N GLY A 266 -15.85 18.66 26.84
CA GLY A 266 -16.68 17.49 26.56
C GLY A 266 -16.65 17.05 25.10
N ARG A 267 -16.94 15.76 24.86
CA ARG A 267 -17.23 15.21 23.52
C ARG A 267 -18.48 15.92 22.97
N PRO A 268 -18.51 16.32 21.68
CA PRO A 268 -19.66 17.00 21.08
C PRO A 268 -20.96 16.21 21.36
N SER A 269 -22.02 16.89 21.79
CA SER A 269 -23.35 16.27 21.86
C SER A 269 -23.76 15.89 20.45
N ASN A 270 -24.18 14.64 20.25
CA ASN A 270 -24.53 14.11 18.93
C ASN A 270 -25.92 14.61 18.46
N SER A 271 -26.57 15.45 19.26
CA SER A 271 -27.94 15.95 19.06
C SER A 271 -28.02 17.37 18.49
N GLY A 272 -26.90 18.10 18.41
CA GLY A 272 -26.89 19.49 17.91
C GLY A 272 -27.68 20.48 18.78
N LYS A 273 -28.22 20.05 19.93
CA LYS A 273 -28.91 20.88 20.91
C LYS A 273 -27.97 21.13 22.09
N ASP A 274 -27.94 22.37 22.55
CA ASP A 274 -27.13 22.73 23.71
C ASP A 274 -27.86 22.29 24.99
N LYS A 275 -27.12 22.07 26.08
CA LYS A 275 -27.68 21.58 27.36
C LYS A 275 -28.71 22.56 27.92
N SER A 276 -28.61 23.85 27.59
CA SER A 276 -29.58 24.90 27.93
C SER A 276 -30.95 24.67 27.27
N ASP A 277 -30.98 24.11 26.07
CA ASP A 277 -32.19 24.00 25.25
C ASP A 277 -33.08 22.86 25.73
N LEU A 278 -32.47 21.84 26.35
CA LEU A 278 -33.15 20.66 26.89
C LEU A 278 -33.56 20.84 28.35
N LEU A 279 -33.00 21.82 29.06
CA LEU A 279 -33.22 22.00 30.50
C LEU A 279 -34.68 22.29 30.87
N PRO A 280 -35.46 23.12 30.13
CA PRO A 280 -36.86 23.35 30.44
C PRO A 280 -37.71 22.08 30.33
N GLU A 281 -37.46 21.25 29.32
CA GLU A 281 -38.23 20.03 29.08
C GLU A 281 -37.89 18.95 30.10
N VAL A 282 -36.62 18.84 30.49
CA VAL A 282 -36.19 17.93 31.58
C VAL A 282 -36.86 18.29 32.89
N LEU A 283 -36.97 19.58 33.23
CA LEU A 283 -37.66 20.04 34.44
C LEU A 283 -39.17 19.75 34.38
N ARG A 284 -39.79 19.91 33.20
CA ARG A 284 -41.21 19.58 32.97
C ARG A 284 -41.49 18.09 33.22
N LEU A 285 -40.69 17.20 32.61
CA LEU A 285 -40.84 15.75 32.74
C LEU A 285 -40.54 15.26 34.18
N LYS A 286 -39.56 15.87 34.85
CA LYS A 286 -39.29 15.68 36.28
C LYS A 286 -40.49 16.03 37.15
N ALA A 287 -41.13 17.17 36.89
CA ALA A 287 -42.32 17.60 37.64
C ALA A 287 -43.52 16.64 37.41
N GLN A 288 -43.56 15.97 36.26
CA GLN A 288 -44.54 14.92 35.94
C GLN A 288 -44.19 13.54 36.55
N GLY A 289 -43.10 13.44 37.31
CA GLY A 289 -42.72 12.22 38.03
C GLY A 289 -41.91 11.22 37.22
N TYR A 290 -41.47 11.56 35.99
CA TYR A 290 -40.66 10.67 35.17
C TYR A 290 -39.28 10.43 35.80
N THR A 291 -38.79 9.19 35.68
CA THR A 291 -37.45 8.87 36.18
C THR A 291 -36.37 9.43 35.25
N ASN A 292 -35.16 9.64 35.78
CA ASN A 292 -34.02 10.06 34.95
C ASN A 292 -33.72 9.08 33.79
N ARG A 293 -34.19 7.82 33.88
CA ARG A 293 -34.04 6.83 32.81
C ARG A 293 -35.01 7.12 31.68
N ASP A 294 -36.29 7.31 32.01
CA ASP A 294 -37.34 7.54 31.02
C ASP A 294 -37.12 8.87 30.28
N ILE A 295 -36.64 9.91 30.98
CA ILE A 295 -36.28 11.21 30.39
C ILE A 295 -35.10 11.09 29.42
N ALA A 296 -34.11 10.26 29.76
CA ALA A 296 -32.93 10.03 28.92
C ALA A 296 -33.30 9.26 27.64
N ASP A 297 -34.20 8.29 27.77
CA ASP A 297 -34.70 7.49 26.63
C ASP A 297 -35.60 8.36 25.72
N ASP A 298 -36.45 9.23 26.29
CA ASP A 298 -37.36 10.12 25.54
C ASP A 298 -36.63 11.24 24.80
N LEU A 299 -35.56 11.79 25.40
CA LEU A 299 -34.72 12.82 24.78
C LEU A 299 -33.60 12.24 23.89
N GLY A 300 -33.46 10.92 23.82
CA GLY A 300 -32.44 10.24 23.01
C GLY A 300 -31.00 10.47 23.47
N GLU A 301 -30.78 10.76 24.77
CA GLU A 301 -29.47 11.13 25.32
C GLU A 301 -28.94 10.11 26.34
N HIS A 302 -27.64 9.83 26.31
CA HIS A 302 -27.05 8.81 27.19
C HIS A 302 -26.96 9.30 28.66
N LYS A 303 -27.32 8.42 29.61
CA LYS A 303 -27.45 8.63 31.09
C LYS A 303 -26.35 9.46 31.78
N LYS A 304 -25.15 9.56 31.19
CA LYS A 304 -23.97 10.22 31.78
C LYS A 304 -24.05 11.76 31.79
N TYR A 305 -24.97 12.36 31.03
CA TYR A 305 -25.10 13.83 30.90
C TYR A 305 -25.94 14.51 32.01
N TRP A 306 -26.79 13.76 32.72
CA TRP A 306 -27.87 14.32 33.56
C TRP A 306 -27.66 14.21 35.07
N GLY A 307 -26.65 13.44 35.52
CA GLY A 307 -26.36 13.24 36.95
C GLY A 307 -26.00 14.53 37.71
N SER A 308 -25.59 15.59 37.02
CA SER A 308 -25.21 16.89 37.62
C SER A 308 -26.37 17.87 37.80
N VAL A 309 -27.53 17.65 37.17
CA VAL A 309 -28.69 18.56 37.29
C VAL A 309 -29.44 18.33 38.61
N SER A 310 -29.31 17.13 39.19
CA SER A 310 -29.95 16.77 40.46
C SER A 310 -29.45 17.57 41.67
N TYR A 311 -28.21 18.10 41.65
CA TYR A 311 -27.63 18.77 42.82
C TYR A 311 -27.99 20.26 42.88
N ALA A 312 -28.25 20.90 41.74
CA ALA A 312 -28.57 22.33 41.66
C ALA A 312 -30.06 22.63 41.89
N ALA A 313 -30.97 21.68 41.62
CA ALA A 313 -32.41 21.89 41.75
C ALA A 313 -32.97 21.57 43.16
N ILE A 314 -32.21 20.87 44.02
CA ILE A 314 -32.64 20.49 45.37
C ILE A 314 -32.19 21.52 46.43
N ALA A 315 -31.18 22.33 46.13
CA ALA A 315 -30.78 23.44 46.98
C ALA A 315 -31.66 24.67 46.70
N GLY A 316 -32.84 24.72 47.33
CA GLY A 316 -33.57 25.98 47.51
C GLY A 316 -32.72 27.02 48.25
N PRO A 317 -33.05 28.32 48.18
CA PRO A 317 -32.30 29.36 48.87
C PRO A 317 -32.22 29.04 50.38
N PHE A 318 -31.01 29.01 50.93
CA PHE A 318 -30.80 28.91 52.37
C PHE A 318 -31.57 30.04 53.08
N PRO A 319 -32.31 29.76 54.16
CA PRO A 319 -32.88 30.82 54.98
C PRO A 319 -31.74 31.61 55.63
N SER A 320 -31.85 32.93 55.60
CA SER A 320 -30.91 33.86 56.23
C SER A 320 -30.89 33.68 57.75
N LEU A 321 -29.70 33.46 58.31
CA LEU A 321 -29.32 33.81 59.66
C LEU A 321 -28.14 34.80 59.58
#